data_AF-A0A9D0C844-F1
#
_entry.id   AF-A0A9D0C844-F1
#
_cell.length_a   1.000
_cell.length_b   1.000
_cell.length_c   1.000
_cell.angle_alpha   90.00
_cell.angle_beta   90.00
_cell.angle_gamma   90.00
#
_symmetry.space_group_name_H-M   'P 1'
#
loop_
_entity.id
_entity.type
_entity.pdbx_description
1 polymer ?
#
loop_
_entity_poly.entity_id
_entity_poly.type
_entity_poly.pdbx_seq_one_letter_code
_entity_poly.pdbx_strand_id
1 'polypeptide(L)'
;MVTTAPVQRADRTTALTGAALLAYSTDRHRGPDQSPPPGAIFMRPHDRHLFAAHLLLSLLCLLLLLPGPALGQDFWLYTVRPGDNAWDVGKRYLRSMRYWQEFKKLNQISDPRRIAPGSTLRFRLQWLKSGAVMATLQSVHGTVTVLRAGSGATVPARPGMALWAGDEVHTGSGGNATLRFADDSRVLLEQDSVLALDLLMDYGGTGMADTRLHLKKGRTDNKVTPKKGPGSRFEIRTPSAMAAVRGTSYRIGCNTELMRTEVSGGAVQVANSRASRVVPARYGALTRKKEKPGPPIPLLPPPDLSSLPKVMEESPFMLRFPAVPGATAYRLQVATDRQFNVLLADTVSDRPRIVVPQLADGDYILRLRAIDGNGLEGLDAYHACTLNARPLPPIRVRPRDGAVLTDPRPTFLWSAPEQARSYLFQLADNKKFKNPLINLQAYGKTTLRTTGRLAPGTYYWRVAGRDAEGKPGPMGMVMSFRIPEPAPDMGKARFDDKDMVFRWQAVGPKQRYRIQIATDADFTHILVNRKTDRASFKMASLKPGDYYIRVATIEPDDFQGPFSSPQHLRVPSPPNPWGLILGPLFFLGIIL
;
A
#
# COMPACT_ATOMS: atom_id res chain seq x y z
N MET A 1 -42.13 11.88 44.73
CA MET A 1 -42.63 13.19 44.24
C MET A 1 -42.59 13.12 42.71
N VAL A 2 -43.71 13.03 41.97
CA VAL A 2 -44.79 14.05 41.81
C VAL A 2 -44.24 15.26 41.04
N THR A 3 -44.67 15.62 39.82
CA THR A 3 -45.77 15.11 38.95
C THR A 3 -45.64 15.57 37.46
N THR A 4 -46.13 14.70 36.54
CA THR A 4 -46.97 14.95 35.33
C THR A 4 -46.52 15.72 34.06
N ALA A 5 -46.77 15.07 32.91
CA ALA A 5 -47.04 15.64 31.57
C ALA A 5 -48.60 15.82 31.41
N PRO A 6 -49.29 15.64 30.25
CA PRO A 6 -48.97 15.73 28.80
C PRO A 6 -50.04 16.52 27.97
N VAL A 7 -49.94 16.52 26.63
CA VAL A 7 -51.09 16.79 25.70
C VAL A 7 -51.05 15.84 24.48
N GLN A 8 -52.03 14.92 24.40
CA GLN A 8 -52.92 14.52 23.27
C GLN A 8 -52.40 14.56 21.80
N ARG A 9 -52.58 13.59 20.87
CA ARG A 9 -53.63 12.56 20.54
C ARG A 9 -55.04 13.12 20.26
N ALA A 10 -55.80 12.74 19.22
CA ALA A 10 -55.71 11.64 18.23
C ALA A 10 -56.29 12.12 16.86
N ASP A 11 -56.83 11.38 15.87
CA ASP A 11 -57.14 9.94 15.62
C ASP A 11 -57.19 9.69 14.07
N ARG A 12 -57.20 8.48 13.50
CA ARG A 12 -58.34 7.65 12.97
C ARG A 12 -59.38 8.39 12.07
N THR A 13 -59.95 7.85 10.97
CA THR A 13 -60.50 6.48 10.68
C THR A 13 -60.74 6.37 9.14
N THR A 14 -60.19 5.42 8.35
CA THR A 14 -60.69 4.07 7.90
C THR A 14 -61.81 4.03 6.82
N ALA A 15 -61.71 3.02 5.91
CA ALA A 15 -62.70 2.48 4.95
C ALA A 15 -62.97 3.23 3.61
N LEU A 16 -63.45 2.62 2.51
CA LEU A 16 -63.30 1.32 1.80
C LEU A 16 -64.38 1.24 0.68
N THR A 17 -64.08 0.55 -0.43
CA THR A 17 -65.00 -0.10 -1.42
C THR A 17 -65.90 0.70 -2.38
N GLY A 18 -65.97 0.20 -3.64
CA GLY A 18 -67.05 0.40 -4.62
C GLY A 18 -66.82 1.47 -5.71
N ALA A 19 -67.14 1.33 -7.01
CA ALA A 19 -67.08 0.26 -8.03
C ALA A 19 -68.02 0.65 -9.20
N ALA A 20 -67.43 0.85 -10.40
CA ALA A 20 -67.98 0.61 -11.76
C ALA A 20 -68.93 1.63 -12.48
N LEU A 21 -68.69 1.74 -13.80
CA LEU A 21 -69.60 2.17 -14.93
C LEU A 21 -70.01 3.66 -14.91
N LEU A 22 -70.05 4.49 -15.98
CA LEU A 22 -69.92 4.48 -17.47
C LEU A 22 -69.50 5.93 -17.91
N ALA A 23 -69.15 6.35 -19.14
CA ALA A 23 -68.96 5.78 -20.48
C ALA A 23 -68.21 6.80 -21.41
N TYR A 24 -67.81 6.34 -22.63
CA TYR A 24 -67.61 7.10 -23.90
C TYR A 24 -66.89 8.48 -23.96
N SER A 25 -65.85 8.58 -24.80
CA SER A 25 -65.77 9.49 -25.98
C SER A 25 -64.32 9.74 -26.44
N THR A 26 -64.13 9.67 -27.76
CA THR A 26 -62.94 9.85 -28.61
C THR A 26 -62.15 11.17 -28.44
N ASP A 27 -60.82 11.15 -28.62
CA ASP A 27 -60.13 11.71 -29.81
C ASP A 27 -58.63 11.26 -29.95
N ARG A 28 -57.93 11.75 -30.97
CA ARG A 28 -56.76 11.18 -31.68
C ARG A 28 -55.32 11.46 -31.16
N HIS A 29 -54.40 10.65 -31.72
CA HIS A 29 -53.04 10.97 -32.22
C HIS A 29 -51.81 11.08 -31.27
N ARG A 30 -50.99 10.02 -31.22
CA ARG A 30 -49.65 9.84 -31.88
C ARG A 30 -48.96 8.56 -31.36
N GLY A 31 -48.02 7.99 -32.14
CA GLY A 31 -47.22 6.78 -31.76
C GLY A 31 -46.01 7.11 -30.85
N PRO A 32 -45.00 6.21 -30.68
CA PRO A 32 -44.69 5.02 -31.51
C PRO A 32 -44.25 3.71 -30.77
N ASP A 33 -44.06 2.65 -31.57
CA ASP A 33 -43.12 1.50 -31.41
C ASP A 33 -43.31 0.40 -30.31
N GLN A 34 -42.85 -0.81 -30.67
CA GLN A 34 -42.56 -2.04 -29.88
C GLN A 34 -43.67 -3.05 -29.51
N SER A 35 -43.45 -4.31 -29.93
CA SER A 35 -44.20 -5.56 -29.66
C SER A 35 -43.69 -6.27 -28.36
N PRO A 36 -44.15 -7.47 -27.91
CA PRO A 36 -45.13 -8.46 -28.42
C PRO A 36 -46.15 -8.90 -27.31
N PRO A 37 -46.81 -10.09 -27.24
CA PRO A 37 -47.05 -11.20 -28.21
C PRO A 37 -48.55 -11.60 -28.36
N PRO A 38 -48.87 -12.62 -29.20
CA PRO A 38 -49.80 -13.66 -28.74
C PRO A 38 -49.41 -15.10 -29.16
N GLY A 39 -49.91 -16.12 -28.44
CA GLY A 39 -49.62 -17.52 -28.77
C GLY A 39 -50.21 -18.55 -27.80
N ALA A 40 -51.53 -18.58 -27.61
CA ALA A 40 -52.20 -19.62 -26.82
C ALA A 40 -52.57 -20.82 -27.71
N ILE A 41 -52.00 -22.00 -27.43
CA ILE A 41 -52.31 -23.25 -28.14
C ILE A 41 -53.20 -24.12 -27.25
N PHE A 42 -54.38 -24.48 -27.75
CA PHE A 42 -55.26 -25.48 -27.15
C PHE A 42 -54.68 -26.89 -27.34
N MET A 43 -54.56 -27.67 -26.26
CA MET A 43 -54.30 -29.12 -26.31
C MET A 43 -55.54 -29.92 -25.91
N ARG A 44 -55.83 -30.99 -26.65
CA ARG A 44 -56.97 -31.90 -26.40
C ARG A 44 -56.57 -33.03 -25.41
N PRO A 45 -57.52 -33.60 -24.66
CA PRO A 45 -57.21 -34.59 -23.63
C PRO A 45 -57.14 -36.02 -24.19
N HIS A 46 -55.97 -36.43 -24.70
CA HIS A 46 -55.68 -37.87 -24.91
C HIS A 46 -54.24 -38.32 -24.56
N ASP A 47 -53.27 -37.41 -24.42
CA ASP A 47 -51.86 -37.76 -24.21
C ASP A 47 -51.44 -38.01 -22.73
N ARG A 48 -52.38 -37.91 -21.77
CA ARG A 48 -52.05 -38.00 -20.34
C ARG A 48 -51.61 -39.39 -19.87
N HIS A 49 -51.96 -40.46 -20.58
CA HIS A 49 -51.59 -41.83 -20.19
C HIS A 49 -50.25 -42.30 -20.79
N LEU A 50 -49.87 -41.80 -21.97
CA LEU A 50 -48.56 -42.10 -22.58
C LEU A 50 -47.41 -41.37 -21.87
N PHE A 51 -47.62 -40.12 -21.44
CA PHE A 51 -46.62 -39.40 -20.65
C PHE A 51 -46.35 -40.04 -19.28
N ALA A 52 -47.38 -40.53 -18.59
CA ALA A 52 -47.23 -41.18 -17.29
C ALA A 52 -46.48 -42.53 -17.39
N ALA A 53 -46.73 -43.33 -18.44
CA ALA A 53 -46.03 -44.58 -18.67
C ALA A 53 -44.54 -44.37 -18.97
N HIS A 54 -44.18 -43.38 -19.79
CA HIS A 54 -42.78 -43.04 -20.05
C HIS A 54 -42.07 -42.40 -18.85
N LEU A 55 -42.78 -41.66 -17.99
CA LEU A 55 -42.21 -41.17 -16.73
C LEU A 55 -41.91 -42.31 -15.75
N LEU A 56 -42.78 -43.31 -15.63
CA LEU A 56 -42.52 -44.46 -14.75
C LEU A 56 -41.40 -45.37 -15.27
N LEU A 57 -41.35 -45.62 -16.58
CA LEU A 57 -40.30 -46.46 -17.17
C LEU A 57 -38.92 -45.79 -17.12
N SER A 58 -38.85 -44.46 -17.30
CA SER A 58 -37.61 -43.70 -17.11
C SER A 58 -37.18 -43.62 -15.65
N LEU A 59 -38.11 -43.53 -14.68
CA LEU A 59 -37.77 -43.63 -13.25
C LEU A 59 -37.22 -45.01 -12.88
N LEU A 60 -37.78 -46.08 -13.45
CA LEU A 60 -37.34 -47.46 -13.19
C LEU A 60 -35.95 -47.75 -13.78
N CYS A 61 -35.66 -47.23 -14.98
CA CYS A 61 -34.31 -47.28 -15.56
C CYS A 61 -33.29 -46.41 -14.79
N LEU A 62 -33.74 -45.33 -14.14
CA LEU A 62 -32.85 -44.49 -13.31
C LEU A 62 -32.52 -45.11 -11.95
N LEU A 63 -33.43 -45.90 -11.35
CA LEU A 63 -33.14 -46.66 -10.13
C LEU A 63 -32.23 -47.88 -10.37
N LEU A 64 -32.19 -48.45 -11.57
CA LEU A 64 -31.22 -49.49 -11.96
C LEU A 64 -29.80 -48.94 -12.25
N LEU A 65 -29.63 -47.61 -12.19
CA LEU A 65 -28.34 -46.92 -12.28
C LEU A 65 -27.82 -46.39 -10.94
N LEU A 66 -28.39 -46.84 -9.82
CA LEU A 66 -27.76 -46.66 -8.51
C LEU A 66 -26.44 -47.42 -8.48
N PRO A 67 -25.26 -46.75 -8.35
CA PRO A 67 -24.11 -47.45 -7.86
C PRO A 67 -24.45 -47.88 -6.43
N GLY A 68 -24.52 -49.20 -6.20
CA GLY A 68 -24.45 -49.70 -4.82
C GLY A 68 -23.15 -49.21 -4.16
N PRO A 69 -22.95 -49.46 -2.85
CA PRO A 69 -21.65 -49.28 -2.23
C PRO A 69 -20.69 -50.35 -2.77
N ALA A 70 -20.26 -50.18 -4.02
CA ALA A 70 -18.95 -50.65 -4.43
C ALA A 70 -17.98 -50.02 -3.43
N LEU A 71 -17.38 -50.86 -2.60
CA LEU A 71 -16.15 -50.53 -1.90
C LEU A 71 -15.14 -50.21 -2.98
N GLY A 72 -15.10 -48.94 -3.40
CA GLY A 72 -14.28 -48.43 -4.48
C GLY A 72 -12.85 -48.64 -4.08
N GLN A 73 -12.28 -49.75 -4.55
CA GLN A 73 -10.90 -50.06 -4.25
C GLN A 73 -10.04 -49.16 -5.12
N ASP A 74 -9.72 -47.99 -4.57
CA ASP A 74 -8.84 -47.02 -5.20
C ASP A 74 -7.55 -47.72 -5.66
N PHE A 75 -7.33 -47.69 -6.97
CA PHE A 75 -6.14 -48.23 -7.60
C PHE A 75 -5.22 -47.08 -8.00
N TRP A 76 -3.97 -47.13 -7.56
CA TRP A 76 -2.92 -46.36 -8.24
C TRP A 76 -2.62 -47.03 -9.59
N LEU A 77 -2.47 -46.20 -10.62
CA LEU A 77 -2.26 -46.63 -12.00
C LEU A 77 -0.83 -46.30 -12.42
N TYR A 78 -0.11 -47.31 -12.92
CA TYR A 78 1.25 -47.17 -13.44
C TYR A 78 1.27 -47.45 -14.93
N THR A 79 1.66 -46.46 -15.74
CA THR A 79 1.93 -46.65 -17.16
C THR A 79 3.32 -47.24 -17.34
N VAL A 80 3.39 -48.45 -17.90
CA VAL A 80 4.63 -49.20 -18.14
C VAL A 80 5.50 -48.46 -19.16
N ARG A 81 6.77 -48.25 -18.85
CA ARG A 81 7.72 -47.55 -19.74
C ARG A 81 8.51 -48.55 -20.58
N PRO A 82 9.14 -48.12 -21.69
CA PRO A 82 10.10 -48.96 -22.40
C PRO A 82 11.18 -49.50 -21.46
N GLY A 83 11.37 -50.82 -21.44
CA GLY A 83 12.32 -51.52 -20.57
C GLY A 83 11.80 -51.94 -19.18
N ASP A 84 10.61 -51.51 -18.76
CA ASP A 84 9.99 -52.04 -17.54
C ASP A 84 9.45 -53.48 -17.76
N ASN A 85 9.41 -54.26 -16.68
CA ASN A 85 8.66 -55.50 -16.59
C ASN A 85 7.84 -55.54 -15.28
N ALA A 86 6.77 -56.34 -15.23
CA ALA A 86 5.90 -56.35 -14.05
C ALA A 86 6.59 -56.81 -12.77
N TRP A 87 7.55 -57.73 -12.85
CA TRP A 87 8.26 -58.21 -11.66
C TRP A 87 9.05 -57.08 -10.99
N ASP A 88 9.85 -56.33 -11.76
CA ASP A 88 10.66 -55.24 -11.23
C ASP A 88 9.81 -54.02 -10.84
N VAL A 89 8.75 -53.71 -11.60
CA VAL A 89 7.77 -52.69 -11.21
C VAL A 89 7.02 -53.09 -9.92
N GLY A 90 6.67 -54.37 -9.77
CA GLY A 90 6.11 -54.93 -8.55
C GLY A 90 7.07 -54.80 -7.36
N LYS A 91 8.33 -55.22 -7.52
CA LYS A 91 9.40 -55.08 -6.51
C LYS A 91 9.67 -53.60 -6.15
N ARG A 92 9.53 -52.69 -7.12
CA ARG A 92 9.68 -51.23 -6.95
C ARG A 92 8.57 -50.66 -6.05
N TYR A 93 7.30 -51.00 -6.28
CA TYR A 93 6.16 -50.34 -5.63
C TYR A 93 5.42 -51.15 -4.53
N LEU A 94 5.45 -52.49 -4.55
CA LEU A 94 4.77 -53.31 -3.52
C LEU A 94 5.52 -53.24 -2.17
N ARG A 95 4.80 -53.02 -1.07
CA ARG A 95 5.35 -53.01 0.30
C ARG A 95 5.90 -54.36 0.76
N SER A 96 5.48 -55.44 0.11
CA SER A 96 6.00 -56.77 0.30
C SER A 96 5.70 -57.61 -0.93
N MET A 97 6.67 -58.40 -1.38
CA MET A 97 6.48 -59.35 -2.50
C MET A 97 5.49 -60.47 -2.17
N ARG A 98 4.99 -60.59 -0.93
CA ARG A 98 3.86 -61.49 -0.63
C ARG A 98 2.61 -61.17 -1.45
N TYR A 99 2.40 -59.89 -1.79
CA TYR A 99 1.27 -59.42 -2.61
C TYR A 99 1.45 -59.67 -4.11
N TRP A 100 2.54 -60.32 -4.51
CA TRP A 100 2.88 -60.53 -5.92
C TRP A 100 1.83 -61.37 -6.66
N GLN A 101 1.29 -62.41 -6.04
CA GLN A 101 0.34 -63.31 -6.72
C GLN A 101 -1.01 -62.62 -6.95
N GLU A 102 -1.49 -61.86 -5.96
CA GLU A 102 -2.71 -61.06 -6.07
C GLU A 102 -2.53 -59.89 -7.03
N PHE A 103 -1.34 -59.29 -7.08
CA PHE A 103 -0.99 -58.27 -8.08
C PHE A 103 -0.96 -58.83 -9.51
N LYS A 104 -0.34 -60.01 -9.70
CA LYS A 104 -0.34 -60.75 -10.98
C LYS A 104 -1.77 -61.05 -11.42
N LYS A 105 -2.60 -61.58 -10.51
CA LYS A 105 -4.02 -61.91 -10.76
C LYS A 105 -4.87 -60.67 -11.07
N LEU A 106 -4.72 -59.57 -10.32
CA LEU A 106 -5.45 -58.32 -10.54
C LEU A 106 -5.21 -57.73 -11.94
N ASN A 107 -3.99 -57.85 -12.43
CA ASN A 107 -3.56 -57.27 -13.69
C ASN A 107 -3.54 -58.25 -14.87
N GLN A 108 -4.01 -59.48 -14.66
CA GLN A 108 -4.07 -60.53 -15.68
C GLN A 108 -2.71 -60.76 -16.37
N ILE A 109 -1.62 -60.64 -15.60
CA ILE A 109 -0.24 -60.72 -16.14
C ILE A 109 0.09 -62.18 -16.44
N SER A 110 0.18 -62.55 -17.72
CA SER A 110 0.61 -63.90 -18.14
C SER A 110 2.11 -64.09 -17.96
N ASP A 111 2.94 -63.24 -18.59
CA ASP A 111 4.41 -63.22 -18.46
C ASP A 111 4.88 -62.02 -17.60
N PRO A 112 5.42 -62.24 -16.39
CA PRO A 112 5.98 -61.19 -15.55
C PRO A 112 7.15 -60.40 -16.15
N ARG A 113 7.89 -60.99 -17.10
CA ARG A 113 9.10 -60.40 -17.70
C ARG A 113 8.84 -59.65 -19.00
N ARG A 114 7.67 -59.84 -19.63
CA ARG A 114 7.31 -59.19 -20.90
C ARG A 114 5.94 -58.52 -20.80
N ILE A 115 5.94 -57.20 -20.78
CA ILE A 115 4.73 -56.37 -20.83
C ILE A 115 4.92 -55.27 -21.86
N ALA A 116 3.85 -54.96 -22.61
CA ALA A 116 3.85 -53.91 -23.61
C ALA A 116 4.02 -52.51 -22.96
N PRO A 117 5.00 -51.69 -23.39
CA PRO A 117 5.07 -50.29 -23.01
C PRO A 117 3.75 -49.56 -23.31
N GLY A 118 3.37 -48.61 -22.44
CA GLY A 118 2.08 -47.92 -22.50
C GLY A 118 0.92 -48.65 -21.82
N SER A 119 1.05 -49.95 -21.49
CA SER A 119 0.01 -50.65 -20.73
C SER A 119 -0.11 -50.10 -19.30
N THR A 120 -1.28 -50.25 -18.67
CA THR A 120 -1.54 -49.74 -17.32
C THR A 120 -1.62 -50.86 -16.28
N LEU A 121 -0.73 -50.82 -15.28
CA LEU A 121 -0.75 -51.71 -14.12
C LEU A 121 -1.49 -51.05 -12.95
N ARG A 122 -2.41 -51.80 -12.34
CA ARG A 122 -3.27 -51.39 -11.21
C ARG A 122 -2.68 -51.90 -9.89
N PHE A 123 -2.49 -51.00 -8.94
CA PHE A 123 -2.04 -51.31 -7.59
C PHE A 123 -3.11 -50.90 -6.58
N ARG A 124 -3.59 -51.82 -5.74
CA ARG A 124 -4.43 -51.45 -4.58
C ARG A 124 -3.59 -50.60 -3.62
N LEU A 125 -4.12 -49.49 -3.11
CA LEU A 125 -3.35 -48.60 -2.21
C LEU A 125 -2.73 -49.35 -1.00
N GLN A 126 -3.44 -50.31 -0.42
CA GLN A 126 -2.97 -51.15 0.69
C GLN A 126 -1.78 -52.07 0.38
N TRP A 127 -1.41 -52.22 -0.91
CA TRP A 127 -0.24 -52.99 -1.33
C TRP A 127 1.00 -52.12 -1.57
N LEU A 128 0.84 -50.81 -1.72
CA LEU A 128 1.94 -49.90 -2.00
C LEU A 128 2.86 -49.74 -0.78
N LYS A 129 4.16 -49.54 -1.02
CA LYS A 129 5.08 -48.98 -0.03
C LYS A 129 4.52 -47.65 0.46
N SER A 130 4.55 -47.44 1.77
CA SER A 130 4.15 -46.19 2.42
C SER A 130 5.05 -45.94 3.61
N GLY A 131 5.67 -44.77 3.67
CA GLY A 131 6.50 -44.35 4.80
C GLY A 131 5.86 -43.22 5.59
N ALA A 132 6.15 -43.16 6.89
CA ALA A 132 6.03 -41.91 7.62
C ALA A 132 7.07 -40.93 7.06
N VAL A 133 6.66 -39.71 6.76
CA VAL A 133 7.53 -38.65 6.22
C VAL A 133 7.50 -37.42 7.11
N MET A 134 8.56 -36.62 7.04
CA MET A 134 8.63 -35.34 7.74
C MET A 134 8.15 -34.19 6.85
N ALA A 135 7.54 -33.19 7.45
CA ALA A 135 7.47 -31.85 6.88
C ALA A 135 8.73 -31.06 7.28
N THR A 136 8.99 -29.94 6.62
CA THR A 136 10.10 -29.04 6.96
C THR A 136 9.60 -27.63 7.20
N LEU A 137 10.05 -26.99 8.28
CA LEU A 137 9.94 -25.53 8.44
C LEU A 137 10.88 -24.86 7.43
N GLN A 138 10.34 -24.46 6.28
CA GLN A 138 11.09 -23.78 5.23
C GLN A 138 11.63 -22.44 5.72
N SER A 139 10.83 -21.73 6.53
CA SER A 139 11.14 -20.41 7.07
C SER A 139 10.35 -20.14 8.34
N VAL A 140 10.92 -19.28 9.19
CA VAL A 140 10.41 -18.91 10.51
C VAL A 140 10.70 -17.43 10.73
N HIS A 141 9.74 -16.67 11.23
CA HIS A 141 9.88 -15.25 11.59
C HIS A 141 9.10 -14.95 12.88
N GLY A 142 9.63 -14.05 13.71
CA GLY A 142 9.06 -13.72 15.02
C GLY A 142 9.06 -14.92 15.98
N THR A 143 8.17 -14.88 16.98
CA THR A 143 8.08 -15.93 17.99
C THR A 143 7.32 -17.15 17.45
N VAL A 144 8.05 -18.25 17.24
CA VAL A 144 7.49 -19.54 16.80
C VAL A 144 8.13 -20.67 17.61
N THR A 145 7.30 -21.60 18.09
CA THR A 145 7.75 -22.79 18.83
C THR A 145 7.11 -24.06 18.27
N VAL A 146 7.74 -25.20 18.57
CA VAL A 146 7.24 -26.53 18.22
C VAL A 146 7.14 -27.36 19.48
N LEU A 147 5.94 -27.85 19.80
CA LEU A 147 5.73 -28.88 20.81
C LEU A 147 6.00 -30.24 20.17
N ARG A 148 6.94 -31.01 20.74
CA ARG A 148 7.37 -32.30 20.19
C ARG A 148 6.52 -33.46 20.71
N ALA A 149 5.97 -34.25 19.79
CA ALA A 149 5.06 -35.35 20.11
C ALA A 149 5.67 -36.38 21.08
N GLY A 150 6.91 -36.80 20.80
CA GLY A 150 7.57 -37.90 21.50
C GLY A 150 8.14 -37.55 22.88
N SER A 151 8.31 -36.28 23.20
CA SER A 151 8.93 -35.83 24.46
C SER A 151 8.08 -34.84 25.26
N GLY A 152 7.01 -34.28 24.68
CA GLY A 152 6.24 -33.19 25.28
C GLY A 152 7.02 -31.87 25.43
N ALA A 153 8.25 -31.79 24.92
CA ALA A 153 9.09 -30.60 25.04
C ALA A 153 8.71 -29.55 24.00
N THR A 154 8.57 -28.30 24.44
CA THR A 154 8.44 -27.12 23.57
C THR A 154 9.82 -26.58 23.21
N VAL A 155 10.15 -26.54 21.92
CA VAL A 155 11.44 -26.05 21.40
C VAL A 155 11.25 -24.82 20.49
N PRO A 156 12.20 -23.88 20.44
CA PRO A 156 12.15 -22.77 19.50
C PRO A 156 12.27 -23.27 18.06
N ALA A 157 11.38 -22.81 17.18
CA ALA A 157 11.39 -23.17 15.77
C ALA A 157 12.60 -22.55 15.03
N ARG A 158 13.13 -23.24 14.02
CA ARG A 158 14.24 -22.76 13.18
C ARG A 158 14.02 -23.16 11.71
N PRO A 159 14.45 -22.35 10.73
CA PRO A 159 14.47 -22.78 9.33
C PRO A 159 15.25 -24.09 9.14
N GLY A 160 14.77 -24.95 8.24
CA GLY A 160 15.31 -26.30 8.00
C GLY A 160 14.88 -27.37 9.02
N MET A 161 14.18 -27.00 10.11
CA MET A 161 13.76 -27.97 11.13
C MET A 161 12.74 -28.97 10.59
N ALA A 162 13.01 -30.27 10.82
CA ALA A 162 12.07 -31.36 10.54
C ALA A 162 10.91 -31.38 11.55
N LEU A 163 9.70 -31.62 11.04
CA LEU A 163 8.46 -31.81 11.79
C LEU A 163 7.88 -33.19 11.47
N TRP A 164 7.46 -33.91 12.51
CA TRP A 164 6.91 -35.25 12.38
C TRP A 164 5.41 -35.28 12.68
N ALA A 165 4.75 -36.39 12.36
CA ALA A 165 3.38 -36.60 12.77
C ALA A 165 3.26 -36.57 14.30
N GLY A 166 2.25 -35.85 14.81
CA GLY A 166 2.04 -35.55 16.23
C GLY A 166 2.69 -34.27 16.74
N ASP A 167 3.64 -33.66 16.01
CA ASP A 167 4.21 -32.36 16.41
C ASP A 167 3.17 -31.24 16.24
N GLU A 168 3.33 -30.15 17.00
CA GLU A 168 2.42 -29.00 16.97
C GLU A 168 3.22 -27.69 16.89
N VAL A 169 2.92 -26.86 15.88
CA VAL A 169 3.58 -25.58 15.63
C VAL A 169 2.72 -24.44 16.17
N HIS A 170 3.32 -23.60 16.99
CA HIS A 170 2.69 -22.43 17.61
C HIS A 170 3.36 -21.15 17.10
N THR A 171 2.55 -20.16 16.74
CA THR A 171 2.99 -18.81 16.36
C THR A 171 2.43 -17.81 17.36
N GLY A 172 3.27 -16.88 17.81
CA GLY A 172 2.83 -15.73 18.61
C GLY A 172 2.41 -14.55 17.73
N SER A 173 2.13 -13.41 18.35
CA SER A 173 1.88 -12.15 17.66
C SER A 173 3.12 -11.74 16.83
N GLY A 174 2.91 -11.32 15.58
CA GLY A 174 3.98 -11.08 14.60
C GLY A 174 4.74 -12.33 14.12
N GLY A 175 4.50 -13.49 14.75
CA GLY A 175 5.14 -14.76 14.41
C GLY A 175 4.52 -15.40 13.17
N ASN A 176 5.32 -16.02 12.31
CA ASN A 176 4.82 -16.82 11.19
C ASN A 176 5.83 -17.88 10.75
N ALA A 177 5.33 -18.96 10.14
CA ALA A 177 6.16 -20.06 9.68
C ALA A 177 5.61 -20.69 8.40
N THR A 178 6.46 -20.93 7.41
CA THR A 178 6.07 -21.70 6.21
C THR A 178 6.54 -23.15 6.36
N LEU A 179 5.59 -24.06 6.33
CA LEU A 179 5.80 -25.50 6.28
C LEU A 179 5.79 -25.97 4.81
N ARG A 180 6.75 -26.83 4.45
CA ARG A 180 6.77 -27.55 3.17
C ARG A 180 6.60 -29.05 3.43
N PHE A 181 5.71 -29.68 2.67
CA PHE A 181 5.39 -31.12 2.75
C PHE A 181 6.09 -31.92 1.64
N ALA A 182 6.08 -33.25 1.76
CA ALA A 182 6.77 -34.17 0.85
C ALA A 182 6.21 -34.18 -0.59
N ASP A 183 5.02 -33.63 -0.81
CA ASP A 183 4.37 -33.46 -2.11
C ASP A 183 4.57 -32.05 -2.71
N ASP A 184 5.49 -31.26 -2.15
CA ASP A 184 5.73 -29.83 -2.43
C ASP A 184 4.58 -28.88 -2.06
N SER A 185 3.51 -29.38 -1.41
CA SER A 185 2.48 -28.52 -0.83
C SER A 185 3.10 -27.60 0.24
N ARG A 186 2.58 -26.39 0.37
CA ARG A 186 3.03 -25.41 1.36
C ARG A 186 1.88 -24.84 2.19
N VAL A 187 2.14 -24.65 3.47
CA VAL A 187 1.24 -24.00 4.43
C VAL A 187 2.01 -22.89 5.14
N LEU A 188 1.62 -21.65 4.91
CA LEU A 188 2.02 -20.51 5.72
C LEU A 188 1.08 -20.45 6.93
N LEU A 189 1.63 -20.67 8.12
CA LEU A 189 0.96 -20.47 9.40
C LEU A 189 1.16 -19.00 9.80
N GLU A 190 0.05 -18.25 9.85
CA GLU A 190 0.05 -16.82 10.22
C GLU A 190 0.07 -16.65 11.76
N GLN A 191 0.19 -15.41 12.24
CA GLN A 191 0.29 -15.08 13.67
C GLN A 191 -0.85 -15.62 14.55
N ASP A 192 -0.54 -15.81 15.83
CA ASP A 192 -1.45 -16.27 16.90
C ASP A 192 -2.12 -17.64 16.66
N SER A 193 -1.52 -18.47 15.81
CA SER A 193 -2.04 -19.74 15.31
C SER A 193 -1.40 -20.97 15.95
N VAL A 194 -2.13 -22.09 15.92
CA VAL A 194 -1.71 -23.39 16.45
C VAL A 194 -2.12 -24.50 15.49
N LEU A 195 -1.13 -25.21 14.93
CA LEU A 195 -1.31 -26.24 13.90
C LEU A 195 -0.62 -27.54 14.32
N ALA A 196 -1.41 -28.58 14.57
CA ALA A 196 -0.91 -29.94 14.80
C ALA A 196 -0.82 -30.72 13.48
N LEU A 197 0.19 -31.59 13.37
CA LEU A 197 0.44 -32.42 12.20
C LEU A 197 -0.06 -33.85 12.44
N ASP A 198 -1.38 -34.08 12.35
CA ASP A 198 -2.02 -35.36 12.69
C ASP A 198 -1.42 -36.59 11.95
N LEU A 199 -1.15 -36.45 10.64
CA LEU A 199 -0.65 -37.55 9.81
C LEU A 199 0.18 -37.03 8.62
N LEU A 200 1.37 -37.59 8.45
CA LEU A 200 2.28 -37.31 7.33
C LEU A 200 2.78 -38.64 6.74
N MET A 201 2.23 -39.06 5.60
CA MET A 201 2.67 -40.27 4.91
C MET A 201 2.91 -40.02 3.41
N ASP A 202 3.84 -40.77 2.85
CA ASP A 202 3.95 -40.97 1.40
C ASP A 202 3.46 -42.36 0.98
N TYR A 203 3.36 -42.57 -0.34
CA TYR A 203 3.21 -43.90 -0.93
C TYR A 203 4.42 -44.26 -1.81
N GLY A 204 5.64 -44.14 -1.28
CA GLY A 204 6.88 -44.71 -1.82
C GLY A 204 7.10 -44.57 -3.32
N GLY A 205 7.62 -43.41 -3.75
CA GLY A 205 8.03 -43.18 -5.15
C GLY A 205 6.89 -43.09 -6.19
N THR A 206 5.63 -43.24 -5.78
CA THR A 206 4.44 -42.95 -6.60
C THR A 206 4.13 -41.45 -6.71
N GLY A 207 4.72 -40.63 -5.84
CA GLY A 207 4.44 -39.20 -5.72
C GLY A 207 3.12 -38.87 -5.01
N MET A 208 2.36 -39.85 -4.51
CA MET A 208 1.20 -39.61 -3.67
C MET A 208 1.62 -39.42 -2.20
N ALA A 209 0.97 -38.50 -1.50
CA ALA A 209 1.09 -38.30 -0.05
C ALA A 209 -0.29 -38.15 0.60
N ASP A 210 -0.41 -38.58 1.86
CA ASP A 210 -1.59 -38.36 2.72
C ASP A 210 -1.14 -37.42 3.86
N THR A 211 -1.49 -36.14 3.74
CA THR A 211 -1.19 -35.07 4.70
C THR A 211 -2.49 -34.66 5.38
N ARG A 212 -2.54 -34.83 6.71
CA ARG A 212 -3.69 -34.42 7.54
C ARG A 212 -3.17 -33.53 8.66
N LEU A 213 -3.77 -32.35 8.75
CA LEU A 213 -3.38 -31.30 9.68
C LEU A 213 -4.60 -30.89 10.50
N HIS A 214 -4.36 -30.36 11.70
CA HIS A 214 -5.40 -29.86 12.58
C HIS A 214 -5.05 -28.44 13.03
N LEU A 215 -5.72 -27.46 12.42
CA LEU A 215 -5.66 -26.06 12.86
C LEU A 215 -6.60 -25.89 14.05
N LYS A 216 -6.02 -25.78 15.26
CA LYS A 216 -6.79 -25.63 16.49
C LYS A 216 -7.33 -24.20 16.65
N LYS A 217 -6.52 -23.21 16.28
CA LYS A 217 -6.89 -21.79 16.22
C LYS A 217 -5.97 -21.03 15.25
N GLY A 218 -6.40 -19.84 14.86
CA GLY A 218 -5.62 -18.90 14.05
C GLY A 218 -5.89 -19.10 12.56
N ARG A 219 -4.86 -19.01 11.72
CA ARG A 219 -5.03 -18.92 10.27
C ARG A 219 -3.88 -19.54 9.48
N THR A 220 -4.23 -20.14 8.33
CA THR A 220 -3.29 -20.63 7.33
C THR A 220 -3.59 -20.12 5.93
N ASP A 221 -2.54 -19.87 5.17
CA ASP A 221 -2.56 -19.70 3.71
C ASP A 221 -1.89 -20.91 3.05
N ASN A 222 -2.62 -21.58 2.16
CA ASN A 222 -2.32 -22.94 1.72
C ASN A 222 -2.22 -22.98 0.20
N LYS A 223 -1.08 -23.50 -0.30
CA LYS A 223 -0.89 -23.81 -1.72
C LYS A 223 -0.58 -25.30 -1.85
N VAL A 224 -1.60 -26.07 -2.24
CA VAL A 224 -1.55 -27.54 -2.27
C VAL A 224 -1.30 -28.02 -3.69
N THR A 225 -0.34 -28.93 -3.85
CA THR A 225 0.01 -29.54 -5.13
C THR A 225 -1.16 -30.37 -5.69
N PRO A 226 -1.42 -30.35 -7.01
CA PRO A 226 -2.42 -31.21 -7.62
C PRO A 226 -2.19 -32.70 -7.34
N LYS A 227 -3.26 -33.43 -7.01
CA LYS A 227 -3.22 -34.86 -6.67
C LYS A 227 -2.57 -35.68 -7.79
N LYS A 228 -1.57 -36.50 -7.43
CA LYS A 228 -0.85 -37.41 -8.35
C LYS A 228 -1.48 -38.82 -8.42
N GLY A 229 -2.49 -39.11 -7.59
CA GLY A 229 -3.29 -40.34 -7.65
C GLY A 229 -4.38 -40.38 -6.57
N PRO A 230 -5.15 -41.47 -6.45
CA PRO A 230 -6.27 -41.55 -5.49
C PRO A 230 -5.81 -41.65 -4.03
N GLY A 231 -4.58 -42.11 -3.78
CA GLY A 231 -3.95 -42.04 -2.46
C GLY A 231 -3.57 -40.62 -2.02
N SER A 232 -3.54 -39.63 -2.93
CA SER A 232 -3.23 -38.26 -2.57
C SER A 232 -4.35 -37.63 -1.74
N ARG A 233 -4.04 -37.25 -0.50
CA ARG A 233 -4.96 -36.58 0.43
C ARG A 233 -4.27 -35.37 1.05
N PHE A 234 -5.00 -34.26 1.11
CA PHE A 234 -4.60 -33.07 1.86
C PHE A 234 -5.84 -32.57 2.59
N GLU A 235 -5.83 -32.68 3.91
CA GLU A 235 -6.96 -32.37 4.80
C GLU A 235 -6.50 -31.40 5.89
N ILE A 236 -7.28 -30.33 6.11
CA ILE A 236 -7.14 -29.47 7.29
C ILE A 236 -8.42 -29.57 8.11
N ARG A 237 -8.29 -30.06 9.34
CA ARG A 237 -9.36 -30.16 10.33
C ARG A 237 -9.35 -28.91 11.22
N THR A 238 -10.53 -28.50 11.63
CA THR A 238 -10.78 -27.43 12.61
C THR A 238 -11.84 -27.92 13.60
N PRO A 239 -12.08 -27.22 14.72
CA PRO A 239 -13.16 -27.56 15.65
C PRO A 239 -14.58 -27.54 15.04
N SER A 240 -14.79 -26.93 13.87
CA SER A 240 -16.12 -26.77 13.24
C SER A 240 -16.35 -27.65 12.01
N ALA A 241 -15.31 -27.86 11.19
CA ALA A 241 -15.36 -28.69 9.99
C ALA A 241 -13.96 -29.08 9.49
N MET A 242 -13.94 -29.99 8.51
CA MET A 242 -12.76 -30.40 7.75
C MET A 242 -12.83 -29.81 6.35
N ALA A 243 -11.71 -29.27 5.86
CA ALA A 243 -11.50 -28.92 4.47
C ALA A 243 -10.62 -29.99 3.80
N ALA A 244 -11.09 -30.53 2.67
CA ALA A 244 -10.35 -31.45 1.82
C ALA A 244 -10.23 -30.86 0.40
N VAL A 245 -9.07 -31.05 -0.24
CA VAL A 245 -8.75 -30.35 -1.50
C VAL A 245 -8.16 -31.24 -2.60
N ARG A 246 -8.10 -30.69 -3.82
CA ARG A 246 -7.46 -31.30 -5.00
C ARG A 246 -6.77 -30.21 -5.82
N GLY A 247 -5.52 -29.87 -5.48
CA GLY A 247 -4.74 -28.86 -6.22
C GLY A 247 -5.35 -27.46 -6.12
N THR A 248 -5.24 -26.86 -4.94
CA THR A 248 -6.04 -25.69 -4.56
C THR A 248 -5.17 -24.64 -3.87
N SER A 249 -5.44 -23.37 -4.13
CA SER A 249 -4.97 -22.23 -3.34
C SER A 249 -6.13 -21.69 -2.52
N TYR A 250 -5.98 -21.71 -1.19
CA TYR A 250 -7.05 -21.37 -0.26
C TYR A 250 -6.51 -21.01 1.11
N ARG A 251 -7.31 -20.28 1.88
CA ARG A 251 -7.03 -19.89 3.26
C ARG A 251 -8.06 -20.50 4.19
N ILE A 252 -7.64 -20.80 5.42
CA ILE A 252 -8.55 -21.17 6.51
C ILE A 252 -8.22 -20.30 7.70
N GLY A 253 -9.22 -19.61 8.25
CA GLY A 253 -9.14 -19.03 9.59
C GLY A 253 -10.12 -19.76 10.51
N CYS A 254 -9.73 -20.10 11.73
CA CYS A 254 -10.66 -20.66 12.71
C CYS A 254 -10.41 -20.21 14.16
N ASN A 255 -11.51 -20.23 14.92
CA ASN A 255 -11.48 -20.25 16.37
C ASN A 255 -12.27 -21.48 16.86
N THR A 256 -12.62 -21.52 18.14
CA THR A 256 -13.33 -22.66 18.76
C THR A 256 -14.73 -22.90 18.21
N GLU A 257 -15.37 -21.90 17.60
CA GLU A 257 -16.79 -21.89 17.21
C GLU A 257 -17.07 -21.64 15.72
N LEU A 258 -16.11 -21.09 14.98
CA LEU A 258 -16.25 -20.71 13.58
C LEU A 258 -14.99 -21.06 12.78
N MET A 259 -15.21 -21.76 11.66
CA MET A 259 -14.26 -21.89 10.56
C MET A 259 -14.69 -20.97 9.41
N ARG A 260 -13.72 -20.23 8.87
CA ARG A 260 -13.80 -19.52 7.59
C ARG A 260 -12.89 -20.20 6.59
N THR A 261 -13.39 -20.39 5.38
CA THR A 261 -12.61 -20.92 4.24
C THR A 261 -12.71 -19.91 3.11
N GLU A 262 -11.60 -19.49 2.52
CA GLU A 262 -11.60 -18.61 1.34
C GLU A 262 -10.77 -19.25 0.23
N VAL A 263 -11.35 -19.42 -0.96
CA VAL A 263 -10.71 -20.16 -2.07
C VAL A 263 -10.29 -19.18 -3.17
N SER A 264 -9.00 -19.03 -3.42
CA SER A 264 -8.48 -18.16 -4.48
C SER A 264 -8.31 -18.89 -5.81
N GLY A 265 -8.03 -20.20 -5.80
CA GLY A 265 -7.92 -21.02 -7.01
C GLY A 265 -8.20 -22.50 -6.77
N GLY A 266 -8.85 -23.18 -7.70
CA GLY A 266 -9.30 -24.57 -7.55
C GLY A 266 -10.66 -24.67 -6.83
N ALA A 267 -10.82 -25.67 -5.97
CA ALA A 267 -11.99 -25.84 -5.12
C ALA A 267 -11.63 -26.50 -3.76
N VAL A 268 -12.43 -26.24 -2.73
CA VAL A 268 -12.35 -26.88 -1.41
C VAL A 268 -13.65 -27.61 -1.11
N GLN A 269 -13.59 -28.86 -0.71
CA GLN A 269 -14.73 -29.56 -0.11
C GLN A 269 -14.70 -29.34 1.40
N VAL A 270 -15.64 -28.55 1.91
CA VAL A 270 -15.83 -28.33 3.36
C VAL A 270 -16.90 -29.32 3.85
N ALA A 271 -16.59 -30.10 4.88
CA ALA A 271 -17.44 -31.16 5.37
C ALA A 271 -17.42 -31.29 6.90
N ASN A 272 -18.55 -31.70 7.46
CA ASN A 272 -18.65 -32.22 8.82
C ASN A 272 -19.72 -33.32 8.87
N SER A 273 -20.04 -33.83 10.06
CA SER A 273 -21.00 -34.94 10.24
C SER A 273 -22.43 -34.65 9.75
N ARG A 274 -22.80 -33.39 9.46
CA ARG A 274 -24.15 -33.01 9.02
C ARG A 274 -24.30 -32.78 7.53
N ALA A 275 -23.24 -32.38 6.83
CA ALA A 275 -23.25 -32.09 5.40
C ALA A 275 -21.84 -31.91 4.84
N SER A 276 -21.72 -32.05 3.52
CA SER A 276 -20.56 -31.65 2.73
C SER A 276 -20.97 -30.63 1.66
N ARG A 277 -20.09 -29.68 1.38
CA ARG A 277 -20.32 -28.59 0.42
C ARG A 277 -19.01 -28.19 -0.25
N VAL A 278 -19.08 -27.99 -1.57
CA VAL A 278 -17.94 -27.51 -2.36
C VAL A 278 -17.95 -25.98 -2.38
N VAL A 279 -16.79 -25.38 -2.12
CA VAL A 279 -16.51 -23.94 -2.25
C VAL A 279 -15.58 -23.77 -3.45
N PRO A 280 -16.04 -23.19 -4.57
CA PRO A 280 -15.22 -22.96 -5.75
C PRO A 280 -14.32 -21.72 -5.59
N ALA A 281 -13.32 -21.58 -6.46
CA ALA A 281 -12.47 -20.39 -6.54
C ALA A 281 -13.27 -19.09 -6.64
N ARG A 282 -12.77 -18.03 -6.00
CA ARG A 282 -13.40 -16.72 -5.82
C ARG A 282 -14.61 -16.71 -4.86
N TYR A 283 -14.83 -17.79 -4.12
CA TYR A 283 -15.83 -17.86 -3.05
C TYR A 283 -15.18 -18.23 -1.71
N GLY A 284 -15.82 -17.82 -0.62
CA GLY A 284 -15.57 -18.29 0.72
C GLY A 284 -16.78 -18.98 1.32
N ALA A 285 -16.63 -19.56 2.50
CA ALA A 285 -17.73 -20.13 3.28
C ALA A 285 -17.47 -20.02 4.78
N LEU A 286 -18.56 -19.86 5.53
CA LEU A 286 -18.59 -19.90 6.98
C LEU A 286 -19.10 -21.27 7.43
N THR A 287 -18.45 -21.90 8.40
CA THR A 287 -18.98 -23.10 9.07
C THR A 287 -18.89 -22.91 10.57
N ARG A 288 -20.04 -22.72 11.21
CA ARG A 288 -20.13 -22.71 12.67
C ARG A 288 -20.12 -24.14 13.21
N LYS A 289 -19.59 -24.29 14.42
CA LYS A 289 -19.55 -25.54 15.16
C LYS A 289 -20.96 -26.11 15.32
N LYS A 290 -21.11 -27.43 15.10
CA LYS A 290 -22.39 -28.15 15.12
C LYS A 290 -23.45 -27.67 14.11
N GLU A 291 -23.15 -26.78 13.16
CA GLU A 291 -24.04 -26.41 12.04
C GLU A 291 -23.63 -27.12 10.74
N LYS A 292 -24.44 -27.02 9.68
CA LYS A 292 -24.03 -27.45 8.32
C LYS A 292 -23.10 -26.38 7.72
N PRO A 293 -22.07 -26.73 6.90
CA PRO A 293 -21.27 -25.74 6.20
C PRO A 293 -22.13 -24.75 5.40
N GLY A 294 -21.92 -23.45 5.58
CA GLY A 294 -22.69 -22.38 4.95
C GLY A 294 -22.53 -22.34 3.42
N PRO A 295 -23.44 -21.67 2.68
CA PRO A 295 -23.36 -21.57 1.22
C PRO A 295 -22.09 -20.80 0.79
N PRO A 296 -21.59 -21.00 -0.44
CA PRO A 296 -20.48 -20.21 -0.96
C PRO A 296 -20.89 -18.73 -1.09
N ILE A 297 -20.10 -17.84 -0.51
CA ILE A 297 -20.25 -16.38 -0.53
C ILE A 297 -19.17 -15.82 -1.47
N PRO A 298 -19.49 -14.96 -2.46
CA PRO A 298 -18.48 -14.34 -3.32
C PRO A 298 -17.44 -13.57 -2.51
N LEU A 299 -16.16 -13.78 -2.81
CA LEU A 299 -15.08 -13.00 -2.20
C LEU A 299 -15.06 -11.57 -2.77
N LEU A 300 -14.77 -10.59 -1.91
CA LEU A 300 -14.61 -9.19 -2.32
C LEU A 300 -13.51 -9.07 -3.40
N PRO A 301 -13.65 -8.13 -4.35
CA PRO A 301 -12.65 -7.89 -5.38
C PRO A 301 -11.31 -7.43 -4.78
N PRO A 302 -10.20 -7.58 -5.51
CA PRO A 302 -8.90 -7.08 -5.05
C PRO A 302 -8.94 -5.54 -4.93
N PRO A 303 -8.39 -4.95 -3.87
CA PRO A 303 -8.24 -3.50 -3.78
C PRO A 303 -7.41 -2.91 -4.92
N ASP A 304 -7.72 -1.68 -5.33
CA ASP A 304 -6.91 -0.95 -6.30
C ASP A 304 -5.65 -0.36 -5.64
N LEU A 305 -4.49 -0.73 -6.18
CA LEU A 305 -3.17 -0.28 -5.73
C LEU A 305 -2.43 0.56 -6.80
N SER A 306 -3.07 0.86 -7.94
CA SER A 306 -2.45 1.53 -9.09
C SER A 306 -1.85 2.92 -8.77
N SER A 307 -2.37 3.60 -7.75
CA SER A 307 -1.89 4.91 -7.28
C SER A 307 -0.68 4.85 -6.35
N LEU A 308 -0.23 3.66 -5.92
CA LEU A 308 0.91 3.54 -5.02
C LEU A 308 2.24 3.77 -5.76
N PRO A 309 3.19 4.53 -5.19
CA PRO A 309 4.49 4.75 -5.80
C PRO A 309 5.33 3.47 -5.79
N LYS A 310 6.22 3.32 -6.77
CA LYS A 310 7.18 2.19 -6.85
C LYS A 310 8.35 2.34 -5.88
N VAL A 311 8.63 3.55 -5.42
CA VAL A 311 9.66 3.83 -4.41
C VAL A 311 8.97 4.50 -3.21
N MET A 312 9.21 3.95 -2.03
CA MET A 312 8.81 4.54 -0.75
C MET A 312 10.03 5.23 -0.16
N GLU A 313 9.90 6.52 0.16
CA GLU A 313 10.99 7.36 0.68
C GLU A 313 10.88 7.62 2.20
N GLU A 314 9.90 7.00 2.87
CA GLU A 314 9.61 7.18 4.29
C GLU A 314 9.46 5.81 4.98
N SER A 315 9.84 5.71 6.26
CA SER A 315 9.67 4.51 7.07
C SER A 315 9.55 4.88 8.56
N PRO A 316 8.48 4.51 9.28
CA PRO A 316 7.26 3.86 8.78
C PRO A 316 6.50 4.74 7.78
N PHE A 317 5.65 4.14 6.94
CA PHE A 317 4.86 4.86 5.95
C PHE A 317 3.38 4.44 5.95
N MET A 318 2.50 5.33 5.52
CA MET A 318 1.05 5.09 5.47
C MET A 318 0.63 4.76 4.04
N LEU A 319 0.19 3.53 3.80
CA LEU A 319 -0.55 3.19 2.58
C LEU A 319 -1.94 3.81 2.62
N ARG A 320 -2.37 4.37 1.49
CA ARG A 320 -3.73 4.88 1.24
C ARG A 320 -4.19 4.34 -0.11
N PHE A 321 -5.42 3.85 -0.16
CA PHE A 321 -5.99 3.19 -1.33
C PHE A 321 -7.50 3.46 -1.40
N PRO A 322 -8.17 3.29 -2.55
CA PRO A 322 -9.63 3.41 -2.65
C PRO A 322 -10.35 2.39 -1.76
N ALA A 323 -11.50 2.76 -1.19
CA ALA A 323 -12.33 1.83 -0.43
C ALA A 323 -12.99 0.80 -1.36
N VAL A 324 -12.97 -0.47 -0.96
CA VAL A 324 -13.68 -1.56 -1.65
C VAL A 324 -15.13 -1.63 -1.12
N PRO A 325 -16.16 -1.56 -1.98
CA PRO A 325 -17.56 -1.70 -1.55
C PRO A 325 -17.80 -3.02 -0.82
N GLY A 326 -18.52 -2.96 0.32
CA GLY A 326 -18.79 -4.11 1.18
C GLY A 326 -17.64 -4.51 2.12
N ALA A 327 -16.48 -3.86 2.06
CA ALA A 327 -15.38 -4.09 2.99
C ALA A 327 -15.61 -3.38 4.34
N THR A 328 -15.40 -4.11 5.44
CA THR A 328 -15.40 -3.59 6.82
C THR A 328 -13.99 -3.43 7.37
N ALA A 329 -13.02 -4.15 6.81
CA ALA A 329 -11.61 -4.06 7.15
C ALA A 329 -10.72 -4.45 5.95
N TYR A 330 -9.41 -4.31 6.13
CA TYR A 330 -8.39 -4.66 5.14
C TYR A 330 -7.21 -5.32 5.85
N ARG A 331 -6.64 -6.40 5.28
CA ARG A 331 -5.36 -6.97 5.73
C ARG A 331 -4.26 -6.65 4.73
N LEU A 332 -3.17 -6.07 5.22
CA LEU A 332 -1.90 -5.95 4.53
C LEU A 332 -0.94 -7.03 5.04
N GLN A 333 -0.28 -7.70 4.11
CA GLN A 333 0.87 -8.57 4.35
C GLN A 333 2.07 -8.08 3.53
N VAL A 334 3.27 -8.10 4.12
CA VAL A 334 4.51 -7.63 3.47
C VAL A 334 5.56 -8.74 3.50
N ALA A 335 6.15 -9.03 2.34
CA ALA A 335 7.22 -10.02 2.17
C ALA A 335 8.30 -9.51 1.22
N THR A 336 9.45 -10.19 1.18
CA THR A 336 10.53 -9.96 0.20
C THR A 336 10.42 -10.88 -1.03
N ASP A 337 9.49 -11.83 -1.03
CA ASP A 337 9.32 -12.82 -2.10
C ASP A 337 7.86 -13.01 -2.52
N ARG A 338 7.62 -13.37 -3.80
CA ARG A 338 6.26 -13.49 -4.38
C ARG A 338 5.48 -14.70 -3.88
N GLN A 339 6.14 -15.62 -3.20
CA GLN A 339 5.57 -16.84 -2.64
C GLN A 339 5.25 -16.69 -1.14
N PHE A 340 5.50 -15.51 -0.56
CA PHE A 340 5.24 -15.11 0.83
C PHE A 340 5.74 -16.15 1.84
N ASN A 341 7.00 -16.62 1.68
CA ASN A 341 7.55 -17.62 2.61
C ASN A 341 7.75 -17.02 4.02
N VAL A 342 7.96 -15.71 4.12
CA VAL A 342 8.03 -14.96 5.39
C VAL A 342 7.16 -13.72 5.28
N LEU A 343 6.34 -13.47 6.30
CA LEU A 343 5.68 -12.19 6.52
C LEU A 343 6.54 -11.34 7.45
N LEU A 344 7.00 -10.19 6.96
CA LEU A 344 7.67 -9.17 7.78
C LEU A 344 6.68 -8.25 8.49
N ALA A 345 5.47 -8.12 7.93
CA ALA A 345 4.33 -7.49 8.56
C ALA A 345 3.04 -8.22 8.15
N ASP A 346 2.11 -8.33 9.09
CA ASP A 346 0.73 -8.76 8.88
C ASP A 346 -0.16 -7.87 9.76
N THR A 347 -0.94 -6.99 9.13
CA THR A 347 -1.63 -5.88 9.81
C THR A 347 -3.03 -5.70 9.25
N VAL A 348 -4.01 -5.52 10.14
CA VAL A 348 -5.41 -5.29 9.80
C VAL A 348 -5.80 -3.85 10.15
N SER A 349 -6.60 -3.20 9.30
CA SER A 349 -7.24 -1.91 9.60
C SER A 349 -8.73 -1.93 9.26
N ASP A 350 -9.51 -1.19 10.04
CA ASP A 350 -10.94 -0.88 9.84
C ASP A 350 -11.19 0.18 8.75
N ARG A 351 -10.13 0.70 8.11
CA ARG A 351 -10.19 1.84 7.17
C ARG A 351 -9.33 1.58 5.93
N PRO A 352 -9.57 2.29 4.82
CA PRO A 352 -8.79 2.17 3.59
C PRO A 352 -7.42 2.88 3.67
N ARG A 353 -6.72 2.68 4.78
CA ARG A 353 -5.36 3.17 5.05
C ARG A 353 -4.68 2.25 6.06
N ILE A 354 -3.41 1.91 5.87
CA ILE A 354 -2.67 1.02 6.77
C ILE A 354 -1.28 1.59 7.00
N VAL A 355 -0.86 1.67 8.26
CA VAL A 355 0.53 1.97 8.63
C VAL A 355 1.36 0.72 8.37
N VAL A 356 2.35 0.82 7.50
CA VAL A 356 3.40 -0.18 7.38
C VAL A 356 4.41 0.09 8.51
N PRO A 357 4.80 -0.92 9.31
CA PRO A 357 5.78 -0.73 10.38
C PRO A 357 7.14 -0.30 9.81
N GLN A 358 8.05 0.08 10.71
CA GLN A 358 9.43 0.36 10.32
C GLN A 358 10.08 -0.91 9.72
N LEU A 359 10.57 -0.80 8.50
CA LEU A 359 11.28 -1.87 7.80
C LEU A 359 12.74 -1.47 7.52
N ALA A 360 13.55 -2.38 6.98
CA ALA A 360 14.86 -2.07 6.41
C ALA A 360 14.70 -1.42 5.03
N ASP A 361 15.76 -0.81 4.49
CA ASP A 361 15.74 -0.38 3.08
C ASP A 361 15.94 -1.63 2.19
N GLY A 362 15.17 -1.76 1.12
CA GLY A 362 15.15 -2.96 0.28
C GLY A 362 13.88 -3.12 -0.55
N ASP A 363 13.79 -4.22 -1.30
CA ASP A 363 12.66 -4.53 -2.17
C ASP A 363 11.60 -5.37 -1.46
N TYR A 364 10.34 -4.96 -1.60
CA TYR A 364 9.19 -5.54 -0.93
C TYR A 364 8.02 -5.79 -1.89
N ILE A 365 7.24 -6.82 -1.56
CA ILE A 365 5.97 -7.14 -2.21
C ILE A 365 4.89 -7.04 -1.14
N LEU A 366 3.98 -6.09 -1.38
CA LEU A 366 2.78 -5.86 -0.59
C LEU A 366 1.67 -6.77 -1.13
N ARG A 367 0.91 -7.40 -0.23
CA ARG A 367 -0.32 -8.14 -0.53
C ARG A 367 -1.45 -7.56 0.30
N LEU A 368 -2.44 -6.96 -0.35
CA LEU A 368 -3.59 -6.33 0.29
C LEU A 368 -4.88 -7.09 -0.06
N ARG A 369 -5.70 -7.36 0.95
CA ARG A 369 -7.05 -7.96 0.81
C ARG A 369 -8.08 -7.10 1.53
N ALA A 370 -9.25 -6.94 0.93
CA ALA A 370 -10.44 -6.46 1.63
C ALA A 370 -11.07 -7.58 2.49
N ILE A 371 -11.78 -7.23 3.55
CA ILE A 371 -12.45 -8.15 4.47
C ILE A 371 -13.93 -7.74 4.57
N ASP A 372 -14.86 -8.69 4.40
CA ASP A 372 -16.30 -8.42 4.42
C ASP A 372 -16.89 -8.35 5.85
N GLY A 373 -18.19 -8.05 5.96
CA GLY A 373 -18.91 -8.05 7.24
C GLY A 373 -18.97 -9.42 7.95
N ASN A 374 -18.65 -10.51 7.27
CA ASN A 374 -18.54 -11.85 7.87
C ASN A 374 -17.12 -12.17 8.36
N GLY A 375 -16.13 -11.35 8.01
CA GLY A 375 -14.71 -11.61 8.25
C GLY A 375 -14.05 -12.52 7.19
N LEU A 376 -14.65 -12.72 6.02
CA LEU A 376 -14.04 -13.41 4.89
C LEU A 376 -13.06 -12.48 4.17
N GLU A 377 -11.84 -12.95 3.93
CA GLU A 377 -10.82 -12.18 3.21
C GLU A 377 -10.91 -12.38 1.69
N GLY A 378 -11.02 -11.26 0.97
CA GLY A 378 -11.22 -11.17 -0.47
C GLY A 378 -10.05 -11.63 -1.34
N LEU A 379 -10.10 -11.26 -2.61
CA LEU A 379 -9.03 -11.53 -3.57
C LEU A 379 -7.79 -10.67 -3.29
N ASP A 380 -6.62 -11.21 -3.64
CA ASP A 380 -5.32 -10.58 -3.39
C ASP A 380 -5.00 -9.50 -4.43
N ALA A 381 -4.73 -8.28 -3.96
CA ALA A 381 -4.05 -7.25 -4.72
C ALA A 381 -2.55 -7.24 -4.37
N TYR A 382 -1.68 -7.02 -5.36
CA TYR A 382 -0.24 -7.02 -5.19
C TYR A 382 0.38 -5.69 -5.64
N HIS A 383 1.35 -5.19 -4.88
CA HIS A 383 2.19 -4.06 -5.28
C HIS A 383 3.66 -4.35 -4.96
N ALA A 384 4.56 -4.10 -5.90
CA ALA A 384 6.00 -4.23 -5.68
C ALA A 384 6.62 -2.84 -5.52
N CYS A 385 7.38 -2.63 -4.45
CA CYS A 385 8.01 -1.35 -4.17
C CYS A 385 9.38 -1.51 -3.51
N THR A 386 10.28 -0.57 -3.80
CA THR A 386 11.57 -0.41 -3.12
C THR A 386 11.42 0.60 -1.99
N LEU A 387 11.82 0.26 -0.76
CA LEU A 387 11.95 1.20 0.35
C LEU A 387 13.36 1.78 0.36
N ASN A 388 13.47 3.10 0.18
CA ASN A 388 14.70 3.87 0.21
C ASN A 388 14.53 5.09 1.13
N ALA A 389 14.39 4.84 2.43
CA ALA A 389 14.16 5.88 3.44
C ALA A 389 15.46 6.38 4.10
N ARG A 390 16.60 5.73 3.84
CA ARG A 390 17.89 6.02 4.49
C ARG A 390 19.02 6.29 3.50
N PRO A 391 20.03 7.11 3.88
CA PRO A 391 20.07 7.95 5.09
C PRO A 391 18.95 9.00 5.11
N LEU A 392 18.44 9.33 6.31
CA LEU A 392 17.37 10.31 6.46
C LEU A 392 17.74 11.65 5.78
N PRO A 393 16.79 12.38 5.17
CA PRO A 393 17.07 13.67 4.54
C PRO A 393 17.66 14.68 5.54
N PRO A 394 18.80 15.33 5.24
CA PRO A 394 19.38 16.33 6.13
C PRO A 394 18.44 17.52 6.35
N ILE A 395 18.31 17.98 7.60
CA ILE A 395 17.51 19.15 7.96
C ILE A 395 18.21 20.41 7.43
N ARG A 396 17.50 21.22 6.65
CA ARG A 396 18.05 22.42 5.99
C ARG A 396 17.91 23.61 6.92
N VAL A 397 19.03 24.14 7.42
CA VAL A 397 19.08 25.14 8.49
C VAL A 397 19.16 26.56 7.93
N ARG A 398 20.04 26.80 6.95
CA ARG A 398 20.18 28.08 6.24
C ARG A 398 20.52 27.84 4.76
N PRO A 399 20.04 28.67 3.82
CA PRO A 399 18.95 29.65 3.99
C PRO A 399 17.63 29.01 4.44
N ARG A 400 16.82 29.74 5.23
CA ARG A 400 15.44 29.33 5.53
C ARG A 400 14.59 29.44 4.26
N ASP A 401 13.44 28.75 4.22
CA ASP A 401 12.55 28.83 3.07
C ASP A 401 11.97 30.26 2.94
N GLY A 402 11.93 30.79 1.73
CA GLY A 402 11.54 32.17 1.44
C GLY A 402 12.52 33.24 1.93
N ALA A 403 13.73 32.88 2.37
CA ALA A 403 14.69 33.87 2.89
C ALA A 403 15.17 34.86 1.83
N VAL A 404 15.34 36.13 2.20
CA VAL A 404 15.98 37.16 1.36
C VAL A 404 17.42 37.33 1.84
N LEU A 405 18.39 37.27 0.93
CA LEU A 405 19.83 37.32 1.26
C LEU A 405 20.51 38.45 0.49
N THR A 406 21.10 39.40 1.21
CA THR A 406 21.86 40.52 0.62
C THR A 406 23.28 40.14 0.22
N ASP A 407 23.83 39.05 0.75
CA ASP A 407 25.10 38.48 0.27
C ASP A 407 24.85 37.62 -0.98
N PRO A 408 25.36 38.00 -2.17
CA PRO A 408 25.23 37.21 -3.39
C PRO A 408 26.10 35.93 -3.37
N ARG A 409 26.89 35.68 -2.33
CA ARG A 409 27.62 34.42 -2.10
C ARG A 409 27.06 33.65 -0.90
N PRO A 410 25.82 33.11 -1.00
CA PRO A 410 25.13 32.50 0.12
C PRO A 410 25.87 31.30 0.70
N THR A 411 25.75 31.14 2.02
CA THR A 411 26.22 29.97 2.75
C THR A 411 25.03 29.08 3.10
N PHE A 412 25.10 27.84 2.65
CA PHE A 412 24.19 26.75 2.95
C PHE A 412 24.68 25.98 4.17
N LEU A 413 23.75 25.59 5.05
CA LEU A 413 24.00 24.79 6.24
C LEU A 413 22.87 23.76 6.41
N TRP A 414 23.22 22.51 6.64
CA TRP A 414 22.28 21.41 6.94
C TRP A 414 22.79 20.52 8.08
N SER A 415 21.92 19.68 8.66
CA SER A 415 22.29 18.73 9.71
C SER A 415 23.14 17.56 9.18
N ALA A 416 23.78 16.81 10.07
CA ALA A 416 24.42 15.55 9.75
C ALA A 416 23.60 14.36 10.29
N PRO A 417 22.79 13.68 9.47
CA PRO A 417 22.20 12.39 9.83
C PRO A 417 23.30 11.36 10.12
N GLU A 418 23.14 10.53 11.15
CA GLU A 418 24.15 9.55 11.60
C GLU A 418 24.64 8.60 10.48
N GLN A 419 23.71 8.21 9.61
CA GLN A 419 23.96 7.30 8.48
C GLN A 419 24.53 8.01 7.24
N ALA A 420 24.62 9.35 7.22
CA ALA A 420 25.18 10.09 6.10
C ALA A 420 26.72 10.23 6.23
N ARG A 421 27.45 9.85 5.17
CA ARG A 421 28.91 10.03 5.04
C ARG A 421 29.28 11.10 4.02
N SER A 422 28.42 11.35 3.04
CA SER A 422 28.52 12.50 2.13
C SER A 422 27.13 13.00 1.73
N TYR A 423 27.08 14.12 1.01
CA TYR A 423 25.83 14.77 0.61
C TYR A 423 25.74 14.96 -0.90
N LEU A 424 24.57 14.66 -1.46
CA LEU A 424 24.18 15.15 -2.78
C LEU A 424 23.53 16.53 -2.56
N PHE A 425 24.15 17.59 -3.08
CA PHE A 425 23.65 18.97 -2.96
C PHE A 425 23.29 19.55 -4.33
N GLN A 426 22.12 20.18 -4.43
CA GLN A 426 21.70 20.89 -5.64
C GLN A 426 21.22 22.32 -5.35
N LEU A 427 21.65 23.25 -6.20
CA LEU A 427 21.16 24.63 -6.30
C LEU A 427 20.72 24.89 -7.74
N ALA A 428 19.55 25.49 -7.95
CA ALA A 428 19.02 25.87 -9.25
C ALA A 428 18.26 27.21 -9.18
N ASP A 429 18.06 27.85 -10.33
CA ASP A 429 17.16 28.99 -10.53
C ASP A 429 15.69 28.58 -10.69
N ASN A 430 15.41 27.28 -10.81
CA ASN A 430 14.07 26.74 -11.06
C ASN A 430 13.73 25.59 -10.11
N LYS A 431 12.47 25.56 -9.64
CA LYS A 431 11.96 24.57 -8.67
C LYS A 431 12.02 23.11 -9.15
N LYS A 432 12.20 22.89 -10.46
CA LYS A 432 12.34 21.55 -11.07
C LYS A 432 13.78 21.05 -11.17
N PHE A 433 14.77 21.86 -10.78
CA PHE A 433 16.20 21.54 -10.88
C PHE A 433 16.63 21.08 -12.28
N LYS A 434 16.05 21.67 -13.33
CA LYS A 434 16.59 21.56 -14.68
C LYS A 434 17.92 22.33 -14.72
N ASN A 435 18.97 21.73 -15.25
CA ASN A 435 20.31 22.33 -15.39
C ASN A 435 20.78 23.06 -14.12
N PRO A 436 20.93 22.35 -12.98
CA PRO A 436 21.29 22.96 -11.70
C PRO A 436 22.63 23.70 -11.76
N LEU A 437 22.65 24.92 -11.21
CA LEU A 437 23.81 25.82 -11.10
C LEU A 437 24.95 25.19 -10.28
N ILE A 438 24.61 24.42 -9.26
CA ILE A 438 25.54 23.59 -8.48
C ILE A 438 24.91 22.21 -8.33
N ASN A 439 25.66 21.15 -8.63
CA ASN A 439 25.21 19.76 -8.54
C ASN A 439 26.33 18.86 -8.01
N LEU A 440 26.56 18.93 -6.69
CA LEU A 440 27.60 18.13 -6.04
C LEU A 440 27.04 16.73 -5.78
N GLN A 441 27.70 15.71 -6.32
CA GLN A 441 27.27 14.33 -6.15
C GLN A 441 27.69 13.74 -4.79
N ALA A 442 28.88 14.06 -4.29
CA ALA A 442 29.38 13.58 -3.01
C ALA A 442 30.20 14.68 -2.31
N TYR A 443 29.54 15.51 -1.52
CA TYR A 443 30.17 16.57 -0.73
C TYR A 443 30.36 16.13 0.72
N GLY A 444 31.58 16.23 1.25
CA GLY A 444 31.94 15.69 2.58
C GLY A 444 31.70 16.61 3.79
N LYS A 445 31.07 17.79 3.60
CA LYS A 445 30.83 18.78 4.66
C LYS A 445 29.35 19.15 4.75
N THR A 446 28.90 19.65 5.89
CA THR A 446 27.53 20.14 6.13
C THR A 446 27.32 21.63 5.82
N THR A 447 28.41 22.35 5.50
CA THR A 447 28.41 23.77 5.17
C THR A 447 29.03 23.99 3.80
N LEU A 448 28.34 24.72 2.92
CA LEU A 448 28.81 25.07 1.59
C LEU A 448 28.58 26.57 1.33
N ARG A 449 29.61 27.32 0.93
CA ARG A 449 29.46 28.68 0.42
C ARG A 449 29.67 28.69 -1.09
N THR A 450 28.90 29.46 -1.84
CA THR A 450 29.12 29.58 -3.29
C THR A 450 30.44 30.31 -3.57
N THR A 451 31.17 29.85 -4.57
CA THR A 451 32.40 30.50 -5.06
C THR A 451 32.06 31.73 -5.91
N GLY A 452 31.16 31.54 -6.88
CA GLY A 452 30.60 32.60 -7.70
C GLY A 452 29.51 33.41 -6.99
N ARG A 453 29.35 34.68 -7.41
CA ARG A 453 28.21 35.52 -7.05
C ARG A 453 26.98 35.06 -7.83
N LEU A 454 25.86 34.88 -7.14
CA LEU A 454 24.56 34.74 -7.77
C LEU A 454 24.04 36.11 -8.22
N ALA A 455 23.32 36.15 -9.34
CA ALA A 455 22.60 37.34 -9.80
C ALA A 455 21.34 37.57 -8.95
N PRO A 456 20.73 38.77 -8.97
CA PRO A 456 19.37 38.98 -8.46
C PRO A 456 18.39 37.96 -9.04
N GLY A 457 17.50 37.44 -8.20
CA GLY A 457 16.55 36.40 -8.59
C GLY A 457 16.17 35.43 -7.45
N THR A 458 15.20 34.57 -7.74
CA THR A 458 14.75 33.50 -6.83
C THR A 458 15.46 32.19 -7.16
N TYR A 459 15.98 31.51 -6.14
CA TYR A 459 16.72 30.26 -6.24
C TYR A 459 16.11 29.17 -5.35
N TYR A 460 16.39 27.93 -5.73
CA TYR A 460 15.90 26.73 -5.08
C TYR A 460 17.06 25.79 -4.75
N TRP A 461 17.08 25.23 -3.54
CA TRP A 461 18.11 24.28 -3.13
C TRP A 461 17.53 23.07 -2.39
N ARG A 462 18.24 21.95 -2.48
CA ARG A 462 17.89 20.68 -1.83
C ARG A 462 19.15 19.85 -1.56
N VAL A 463 19.04 18.95 -0.60
CA VAL A 463 20.14 18.09 -0.16
C VAL A 463 19.62 16.71 0.24
N ALA A 464 20.38 15.67 -0.10
CA ALA A 464 20.19 14.30 0.36
C ALA A 464 21.47 13.78 1.03
N GLY A 465 21.33 12.89 2.01
CA GLY A 465 22.47 12.13 2.55
C GLY A 465 22.83 10.97 1.63
N ARG A 466 24.09 10.54 1.68
CA ARG A 466 24.59 9.29 1.06
C ARG A 466 25.28 8.46 2.13
N ASP A 467 25.06 7.15 2.13
CA ASP A 467 25.65 6.22 3.11
C ASP A 467 27.14 5.96 2.85
N ALA A 468 27.73 4.98 3.55
CA ALA A 468 29.15 4.65 3.44
C ALA A 468 29.48 3.99 2.09
N GLU A 469 28.52 3.26 1.54
CA GLU A 469 28.52 2.61 0.23
C GLU A 469 28.26 3.62 -0.90
N GLY A 470 27.92 4.86 -0.54
CA GLY A 470 27.67 5.97 -1.45
C GLY A 470 26.29 5.97 -2.07
N LYS A 471 25.35 5.13 -1.63
CA LYS A 471 23.96 5.13 -2.10
C LYS A 471 23.22 6.37 -1.55
N PRO A 472 22.48 7.12 -2.38
CA PRO A 472 21.71 8.27 -1.92
C PRO A 472 20.42 7.85 -1.21
N GLY A 473 20.19 8.47 -0.05
CA GLY A 473 18.88 8.51 0.59
C GLY A 473 17.93 9.46 -0.14
N PRO A 474 16.69 9.58 0.36
CA PRO A 474 15.67 10.41 -0.28
C PRO A 474 15.99 11.90 -0.22
N MET A 475 15.44 12.63 -1.18
CA MET A 475 15.76 14.05 -1.35
C MET A 475 14.99 14.92 -0.37
N GLY A 476 15.69 15.76 0.39
CA GLY A 476 15.04 16.72 1.29
C GLY A 476 14.13 17.71 0.55
N MET A 477 13.10 18.20 1.24
CA MET A 477 12.15 19.18 0.70
C MET A 477 12.89 20.36 0.06
N VAL A 478 12.39 20.82 -1.08
CA VAL A 478 12.95 21.98 -1.79
C VAL A 478 12.77 23.25 -0.97
N MET A 479 13.87 23.92 -0.67
CA MET A 479 13.90 25.22 0.00
C MET A 479 14.10 26.31 -1.05
N SER A 480 13.52 27.48 -0.85
CA SER A 480 13.66 28.66 -1.70
C SER A 480 14.34 29.82 -0.98
N PHE A 481 15.02 30.69 -1.73
CA PHE A 481 15.52 31.99 -1.25
C PHE A 481 15.58 33.00 -2.41
N ARG A 482 15.69 34.30 -2.11
CA ARG A 482 15.86 35.37 -3.09
C ARG A 482 17.15 36.15 -2.82
N ILE A 483 17.92 36.40 -3.87
CA ILE A 483 18.89 37.49 -3.91
C ILE A 483 18.13 38.69 -4.49
N PRO A 484 17.93 39.79 -3.74
CA PRO A 484 17.24 40.96 -4.25
C PRO A 484 18.15 41.77 -5.17
N GLU A 485 17.58 42.68 -5.94
CA GLU A 485 18.36 43.76 -6.54
C GLU A 485 19.08 44.55 -5.43
N PRO A 486 20.34 44.98 -5.62
CA PRO A 486 21.04 45.80 -4.64
C PRO A 486 20.32 47.15 -4.47
N ALA A 487 20.54 47.78 -3.31
CA ALA A 487 20.09 49.15 -3.10
C ALA A 487 20.76 50.10 -4.13
N PRO A 488 20.05 51.12 -4.64
CA PRO A 488 20.63 52.07 -5.57
C PRO A 488 21.79 52.85 -4.93
N ASP A 489 22.83 53.14 -5.72
CA ASP A 489 23.91 54.01 -5.28
C ASP A 489 23.44 55.47 -5.27
N MET A 490 23.53 56.09 -4.11
CA MET A 490 22.99 57.42 -3.84
C MET A 490 24.01 58.49 -4.23
N GLY A 491 23.70 59.26 -5.27
CA GLY A 491 24.48 60.45 -5.61
C GLY A 491 24.42 61.51 -4.50
N LYS A 492 25.37 62.46 -4.50
CA LYS A 492 25.30 63.62 -3.59
C LYS A 492 24.04 64.44 -3.91
N ALA A 493 23.28 64.77 -2.85
CA ALA A 493 22.21 65.77 -2.91
C ALA A 493 22.72 67.07 -3.54
N ARG A 494 21.90 67.71 -4.37
CA ARG A 494 22.16 69.05 -4.92
C ARG A 494 20.97 69.94 -4.67
N PHE A 495 21.24 71.20 -4.34
CA PHE A 495 20.24 72.26 -4.32
C PHE A 495 20.20 72.94 -5.68
N ASP A 496 18.99 73.27 -6.11
CA ASP A 496 18.62 73.96 -7.35
C ASP A 496 17.65 75.07 -6.89
N ASP A 497 18.18 76.28 -6.69
CA ASP A 497 17.58 77.36 -5.90
C ASP A 497 17.08 76.91 -4.51
N LYS A 498 15.75 76.87 -4.30
CA LYS A 498 15.08 76.45 -3.05
C LYS A 498 14.66 74.99 -3.06
N ASP A 499 14.92 74.28 -4.15
CA ASP A 499 14.49 72.91 -4.35
C ASP A 499 15.66 71.94 -4.22
N MET A 500 15.40 70.81 -3.58
CA MET A 500 16.35 69.73 -3.37
C MET A 500 16.15 68.65 -4.44
N VAL A 501 17.22 68.30 -5.14
CA VAL A 501 17.21 67.24 -6.16
C VAL A 501 18.18 66.12 -5.76
N PHE A 502 17.62 64.92 -5.58
CA PHE A 502 18.39 63.68 -5.52
C PHE A 502 18.40 63.01 -6.87
N ARG A 503 19.54 62.40 -7.20
CA ARG A 503 19.71 61.46 -8.30
C ARG A 503 20.49 60.27 -7.78
N TRP A 504 20.08 59.08 -8.16
CA TRP A 504 20.78 57.83 -7.83
C TRP A 504 21.07 57.07 -9.12
N GLN A 505 22.05 56.18 -9.09
CA GLN A 505 22.32 55.34 -10.25
C GLN A 505 21.19 54.31 -10.39
N ALA A 506 20.58 54.24 -11.59
CA ALA A 506 19.57 53.23 -11.88
C ALA A 506 20.22 51.83 -11.89
N VAL A 507 19.62 50.89 -11.16
CA VAL A 507 20.16 49.52 -11.03
C VAL A 507 19.75 48.61 -12.21
N GLY A 508 18.80 49.05 -13.05
CA GLY A 508 18.43 48.38 -14.30
C GLY A 508 17.33 49.12 -15.07
N PRO A 509 17.01 48.69 -16.31
CA PRO A 509 15.92 49.27 -17.10
C PRO A 509 14.55 48.95 -16.48
N LYS A 510 13.63 49.92 -16.52
CA LYS A 510 12.21 49.80 -16.08
C LYS A 510 11.99 49.43 -14.60
N GLN A 511 12.98 49.61 -13.73
CA GLN A 511 12.79 49.43 -12.29
C GLN A 511 12.03 50.61 -11.67
N ARG A 512 11.25 50.33 -10.62
CA ARG A 512 10.63 51.35 -9.76
C ARG A 512 11.48 51.51 -8.50
N TYR A 513 11.29 52.60 -7.76
CA TYR A 513 12.00 52.88 -6.52
C TYR A 513 11.03 53.31 -5.43
N ARG A 514 11.34 53.01 -4.17
CA ARG A 514 10.72 53.65 -3.00
C ARG A 514 11.71 54.63 -2.40
N ILE A 515 11.39 55.92 -2.40
CA ILE A 515 12.15 56.93 -1.66
C ILE A 515 11.48 57.19 -0.31
N GLN A 516 12.30 57.27 0.73
CA GLN A 516 11.91 57.78 2.04
C GLN A 516 12.78 58.97 2.45
N ILE A 517 12.14 59.99 3.03
CA ILE A 517 12.77 61.17 3.63
C ILE A 517 12.21 61.32 5.04
N ALA A 518 13.07 61.45 6.06
CA ALA A 518 12.72 61.62 7.46
C ALA A 518 13.52 62.76 8.11
N THR A 519 13.12 63.21 9.30
CA THR A 519 13.88 64.19 10.11
C THR A 519 14.88 63.53 11.08
N ASP A 520 14.88 62.20 11.16
CA ASP A 520 15.74 61.39 12.03
C ASP A 520 16.40 60.22 11.29
N ALA A 521 17.54 59.76 11.78
CA ALA A 521 18.36 58.73 11.15
C ALA A 521 17.69 57.34 11.13
N ASP A 522 16.80 57.07 12.08
CA ASP A 522 16.09 55.80 12.22
C ASP A 522 14.84 55.70 11.33
N PHE A 523 14.44 56.82 10.69
CA PHE A 523 13.23 56.98 9.89
C PHE A 523 11.95 56.69 10.69
N THR A 524 11.90 57.18 11.92
CA THR A 524 10.71 57.17 12.77
C THR A 524 9.72 58.28 12.39
N HIS A 525 10.23 59.45 11.98
CA HIS A 525 9.46 60.63 11.58
C HIS A 525 9.57 60.86 10.06
N ILE A 526 8.86 60.02 9.30
CA ILE A 526 8.89 60.04 7.83
C ILE A 526 8.05 61.19 7.27
N LEU A 527 8.68 62.11 6.55
CA LEU A 527 8.05 63.21 5.81
C LEU A 527 7.59 62.79 4.40
N VAL A 528 8.35 61.91 3.75
CA VAL A 528 8.06 61.43 2.39
C VAL A 528 8.22 59.92 2.37
N ASN A 529 7.23 59.21 1.82
CA ASN A 529 7.31 57.80 1.47
C ASN A 529 6.59 57.61 0.12
N ARG A 530 7.34 57.55 -0.99
CA ARG A 530 6.74 57.54 -2.34
C ARG A 530 7.37 56.48 -3.24
N LYS A 531 6.54 55.88 -4.11
CA LYS A 531 7.02 55.12 -5.28
C LYS A 531 7.33 56.09 -6.43
N THR A 532 8.39 55.83 -7.19
CA THR A 532 8.78 56.59 -8.41
C THR A 532 9.33 55.62 -9.46
N ASP A 533 9.11 55.92 -10.73
CA ASP A 533 9.70 55.24 -11.90
C ASP A 533 11.00 55.91 -12.36
N ARG A 534 11.25 57.14 -11.92
CA ARG A 534 12.48 57.91 -12.23
C ARG A 534 13.55 57.69 -11.17
N ALA A 535 14.80 57.57 -11.59
CA ALA A 535 15.99 57.51 -10.73
C ALA A 535 16.40 58.87 -10.14
N SER A 536 15.39 59.69 -9.78
CA SER A 536 15.55 61.03 -9.24
C SER A 536 14.31 61.44 -8.47
N PHE A 537 14.48 62.27 -7.44
CA PHE A 537 13.38 62.89 -6.71
C PHE A 537 13.66 64.38 -6.49
N LYS A 538 12.64 65.22 -6.72
CA LYS A 538 12.69 66.67 -6.47
C LYS A 538 11.72 66.99 -5.33
N MET A 539 12.20 67.74 -4.33
CA MET A 539 11.41 68.21 -3.19
C MET A 539 11.58 69.72 -3.05
N ALA A 540 10.47 70.44 -3.06
CA ALA A 540 10.46 71.90 -2.99
C ALA A 540 10.32 72.42 -1.56
N SER A 541 10.87 73.61 -1.29
CA SER A 541 10.57 74.42 -0.10
C SER A 541 10.78 73.71 1.24
N LEU A 542 11.98 73.16 1.44
CA LEU A 542 12.39 72.59 2.73
C LEU A 542 12.61 73.69 3.77
N LYS A 543 12.16 73.42 5.00
CA LYS A 543 12.53 74.24 6.15
C LYS A 543 13.99 73.97 6.53
N PRO A 544 14.72 74.94 7.11
CA PRO A 544 16.02 74.69 7.73
C PRO A 544 15.94 73.54 8.74
N GLY A 545 16.95 72.68 8.77
CA GLY A 545 16.97 71.47 9.59
C GLY A 545 17.73 70.31 8.96
N ASP A 546 17.75 69.19 9.67
CA ASP A 546 18.42 67.96 9.28
C ASP A 546 17.42 66.94 8.71
N TYR A 547 17.81 66.30 7.61
CA TYR A 547 17.00 65.34 6.86
C TYR A 547 17.81 64.10 6.52
N TYR A 548 17.16 62.95 6.52
CA TYR A 548 17.74 61.65 6.19
C TYR A 548 16.98 61.03 5.03
N ILE A 549 17.70 60.59 4.00
CA ILE A 549 17.12 60.10 2.74
C ILE A 549 17.63 58.70 2.46
N ARG A 550 16.73 57.78 2.09
CA ARG A 550 17.08 56.44 1.63
C ARG A 550 16.19 55.99 0.48
N VAL A 551 16.75 55.20 -0.43
CA VAL A 551 16.03 54.68 -1.59
C VAL A 551 16.16 53.16 -1.65
N ALA A 552 15.07 52.45 -1.92
CA ALA A 552 15.05 51.01 -2.19
C ALA A 552 14.58 50.75 -3.62
N THR A 553 15.13 49.73 -4.28
CA THR A 553 14.64 49.22 -5.54
C THR A 553 13.31 48.48 -5.34
N ILE A 554 12.38 48.62 -6.28
CA ILE A 554 11.15 47.82 -6.39
C ILE A 554 11.25 47.03 -7.70
N GLU A 555 11.31 45.71 -7.57
CA GLU A 555 11.41 44.74 -8.65
C GLU A 555 10.10 44.65 -9.46
N PRO A 556 10.10 44.03 -10.66
CA PRO A 556 8.90 43.91 -11.50
C PRO A 556 7.73 43.17 -10.84
N ASP A 557 7.99 42.28 -9.88
CA ASP A 557 6.98 41.55 -9.09
C ASP A 557 6.52 42.32 -7.82
N ASP A 558 6.77 43.64 -7.77
CA ASP A 558 6.53 44.54 -6.64
C ASP A 558 7.30 44.22 -5.35
N PHE A 559 8.24 43.27 -5.38
CA PHE A 559 9.16 43.02 -4.27
C PHE A 559 10.05 44.24 -4.03
N GLN A 560 10.21 44.64 -2.76
CA GLN A 560 11.09 45.74 -2.38
C GLN A 560 12.42 45.20 -1.87
N GLY A 561 13.51 45.60 -2.53
CA GLY A 561 14.87 45.35 -2.07
C GLY A 561 15.24 46.12 -0.79
N PRO A 562 16.48 45.95 -0.31
CA PRO A 562 17.00 46.74 0.80
C PRO A 562 17.01 48.24 0.45
N PHE A 563 16.83 49.07 1.47
CA PHE A 563 17.13 50.50 1.36
C PHE A 563 18.64 50.73 1.26
N SER A 564 19.02 51.80 0.57
CA SER A 564 20.37 52.36 0.61
C SER A 564 20.76 52.76 2.03
N SER A 565 22.06 52.89 2.29
CA SER A 565 22.54 53.62 3.46
C SER A 565 21.87 55.01 3.51
N PRO A 566 21.42 55.49 4.69
CA PRO A 566 20.86 56.82 4.81
C PRO A 566 21.86 57.91 4.44
N GLN A 567 21.44 58.81 3.56
CA GLN A 567 22.16 60.04 3.26
C GLN A 567 21.63 61.14 4.17
N HIS A 568 22.49 61.68 5.03
CA HIS A 568 22.20 62.88 5.83
C HIS A 568 22.40 64.14 4.99
N LEU A 569 21.50 65.11 5.17
CA LEU A 569 21.54 66.42 4.57
C LEU A 569 21.08 67.48 5.58
N ARG A 570 21.83 68.57 5.69
CA ARG A 570 21.45 69.74 6.46
C ARG A 570 21.06 70.90 5.55
N VAL A 571 19.83 71.39 5.71
CA VAL A 571 19.36 72.62 5.06
C VAL A 571 19.72 73.79 5.99
N PRO A 572 20.59 74.73 5.57
CA PRO A 572 21.01 75.83 6.42
C PRO A 572 19.86 76.81 6.67
N SER A 573 19.86 77.45 7.84
CA SER A 573 19.03 78.63 8.06
C SER A 573 19.49 79.76 7.14
N PRO A 574 18.58 80.60 6.61
CA PRO A 574 18.98 81.81 5.91
C PRO A 574 19.85 82.67 6.83
N PRO A 575 20.88 83.36 6.31
CA PRO A 575 21.75 84.21 7.12
C PRO A 575 20.90 85.27 7.84
N ASN A 576 21.13 85.46 9.14
CA ASN A 576 20.41 86.45 9.93
C ASN A 576 20.68 87.85 9.33
N PRO A 577 19.67 88.59 8.84
CA PRO A 577 19.88 89.87 8.15
C PRO A 577 20.57 90.93 9.02
N TRP A 578 20.51 90.79 10.35
CA TRP A 578 21.19 91.69 11.29
C TRP A 578 22.69 91.43 11.45
N GLY A 579 23.19 90.25 11.03
CA GLY A 579 24.60 89.87 11.20
C GLY A 579 25.59 90.61 10.29
N LEU A 580 25.12 91.21 9.20
CA LEU A 580 25.96 91.97 8.25
C LEU A 580 25.91 93.49 8.45
N ILE A 581 25.00 94.00 9.27
CA ILE A 581 24.84 95.44 9.54
C ILE A 581 25.81 95.94 10.63
N LEU A 582 26.36 95.04 11.46
CA LEU A 582 27.35 95.36 12.50
C LEU A 582 28.81 95.06 12.09
N GLY A 583 29.07 94.79 10.80
CA GLY A 583 30.39 94.38 10.29
C GLY A 583 31.47 95.49 10.23
N PRO A 584 31.19 96.74 9.82
CA PRO A 584 32.22 97.75 9.57
C PRO A 584 32.18 98.98 10.51
N LEU A 585 31.86 98.81 11.80
CA LEU A 585 31.90 99.90 12.80
C LEU A 585 32.79 99.58 14.02
N PHE A 586 33.94 98.93 13.80
CA PHE A 586 34.93 98.65 14.85
C PHE A 586 36.39 98.87 14.42
N PHE A 587 36.66 99.87 13.58
CA PHE A 587 38.02 100.32 13.25
C PHE A 587 38.10 101.83 12.90
N LEU A 588 37.73 102.72 13.84
CA LEU A 588 38.27 104.09 13.90
C LEU A 588 37.92 104.78 15.24
N GLY A 589 38.95 105.26 15.96
CA GLY A 589 38.84 105.86 17.31
C GLY A 589 38.90 104.80 18.43
N ILE A 590 39.75 104.91 19.45
CA ILE A 590 40.44 106.09 20.01
C ILE A 590 41.94 105.82 20.21
N ILE A 591 42.76 106.82 19.83
CA ILE A 591 44.10 107.03 20.37
C ILE A 591 43.96 108.08 21.47
N LEU A 592 44.21 107.70 22.73
CA LEU A 592 44.81 108.47 23.85
C LEU A 592 44.68 107.69 25.16
#